data_AF-A0A8S3JM75-F1
#
_entry.id   AF-A0A8S3JM75-F1
#
_cell.length_a   1.000
_cell.length_b   1.000
_cell.length_c   1.000
_cell.angle_alpha   90.00
_cell.angle_beta   90.00
_cell.angle_gamma   90.00
#
_symmetry.space_group_name_H-M   'P 1'
#
loop_
_entity.id
_entity.type
_entity.pdbx_description
1 polymer ?
#
loop_
_entity_poly.entity_id
_entity_poly.type
_entity_poly.pdbx_seq_one_letter_code
_entity_poly.pdbx_strand_id
1 'polypeptide(L)'
;QCTQSNETCKTCGLSFPDLKQHVCSNLPNCIHCGGEHLSNVVSCPVVKQYRAALTKKLLLVTNYNSTSTVNCYKYDSVQFPQLNSSLNPSTAGSHNIILSKLNELATNMEKLNDNIFKITLCNEKFEKFMKDKIDSDKIIQQEITVLKHNDKALEVNQVQHELKLKRYENILVKLLMPMLDEMSKVVLLLNHDQHGRPLDPGLKTNFEIIRTKLKLALEGKDLS
;
A
#
# COMPACT_ATOMS: atom_id res chain seq x y z
N GLN A 1 -23.58 -1.79 19.67
CA GLN A 1 -23.08 -2.06 21.04
C GLN A 1 -21.65 -2.56 20.90
N CYS A 2 -20.67 -1.91 21.52
CA CYS A 2 -19.28 -2.35 21.50
C CYS A 2 -19.10 -3.42 22.59
N THR A 3 -19.04 -4.70 22.21
CA THR A 3 -18.83 -5.81 23.14
C THR A 3 -17.33 -5.94 23.42
N GLN A 4 -16.83 -5.24 24.44
CA GLN A 4 -15.49 -5.53 24.98
C GLN A 4 -15.59 -6.82 25.81
N SER A 5 -15.31 -7.95 25.17
CA SER A 5 -15.37 -9.29 25.79
C SER A 5 -14.20 -9.60 26.72
N ASN A 6 -13.13 -8.80 26.65
CA ASN A 6 -11.89 -9.02 27.41
C ASN A 6 -11.54 -7.74 28.17
N GLU A 7 -11.32 -7.87 29.47
CA GLU A 7 -10.87 -6.79 30.35
C GLU A 7 -9.34 -6.85 30.53
N THR A 8 -8.67 -5.70 30.54
CA THR A 8 -7.20 -5.64 30.59
C THR A 8 -6.71 -5.32 32.00
N CYS A 9 -5.77 -6.12 32.51
CA CYS A 9 -5.15 -5.89 33.81
C CYS A 9 -4.28 -4.62 33.76
N LYS A 10 -4.51 -3.67 34.67
CA LYS A 10 -3.80 -2.38 34.70
C LYS A 10 -2.31 -2.51 35.02
N THR A 11 -1.92 -3.58 35.71
CA THR A 11 -0.55 -3.75 36.24
C THR A 11 0.35 -4.53 35.27
N CYS A 12 -0.17 -5.59 34.66
CA CYS A 12 0.60 -6.42 33.73
C CYS A 12 0.26 -6.19 32.25
N GLY A 13 -0.80 -5.43 31.93
CA GLY A 13 -1.16 -5.09 30.54
C GLY A 13 -1.71 -6.26 29.71
N LEU A 14 -1.99 -7.41 30.32
CA LEU A 14 -2.56 -8.57 29.62
C LEU A 14 -4.10 -8.53 29.66
N SER A 15 -4.73 -8.93 28.56
CA SER A 15 -6.18 -9.00 28.41
C SER A 15 -6.71 -10.36 28.83
N PHE A 16 -7.69 -10.38 29.73
CA PHE A 16 -8.32 -11.58 30.26
C PHE A 16 -9.84 -11.50 30.14
N PRO A 17 -10.54 -12.63 29.98
CA PRO A 17 -12.00 -12.65 29.96
C PRO A 17 -12.63 -12.40 31.34
N ASP A 18 -11.93 -12.66 32.45
CA ASP A 18 -12.40 -12.36 33.81
C ASP A 18 -11.23 -11.88 34.68
N LEU A 19 -11.27 -10.61 35.10
CA LEU A 19 -10.21 -10.02 35.93
C LEU A 19 -10.14 -10.64 37.34
N LYS A 20 -11.23 -11.26 37.83
CA LYS A 20 -11.29 -11.83 39.19
C LYS A 20 -10.46 -13.09 39.36
N GLN A 21 -10.14 -13.78 38.26
CA GLN A 21 -9.34 -15.01 38.27
C GLN A 21 -7.87 -14.77 37.88
N HIS A 22 -7.49 -13.53 37.59
CA HIS A 22 -6.15 -13.20 37.14
C HIS A 22 -5.16 -13.09 38.33
N VAL A 23 -4.19 -14.01 38.38
CA VAL A 23 -3.01 -13.87 39.23
C VAL A 23 -1.99 -12.98 38.52
N CYS A 24 -1.77 -11.77 39.04
CA CYS A 24 -0.92 -10.77 38.40
C CYS A 24 0.56 -11.07 38.57
N SER A 25 1.29 -11.18 37.46
CA SER A 25 2.74 -11.42 37.43
C SER A 25 3.59 -10.19 37.82
N ASN A 26 2.99 -9.02 38.10
CA ASN A 26 3.63 -7.73 38.40
C ASN A 26 4.68 -7.22 37.39
N LEU A 27 4.88 -7.91 36.26
CA LEU A 27 5.73 -7.47 35.18
C LEU A 27 4.92 -6.63 34.18
N PRO A 28 5.29 -5.37 33.93
CA PRO A 28 4.55 -4.49 33.04
C PRO A 28 4.79 -4.91 31.58
N ASN A 29 3.76 -5.46 30.93
CA ASN A 29 3.78 -5.70 29.48
C ASN A 29 3.00 -4.64 28.72
N CYS A 30 3.51 -4.29 27.55
CA CYS A 30 2.89 -3.31 26.68
C CYS A 30 1.67 -3.90 25.99
N ILE A 31 0.51 -3.26 26.15
CA ILE A 31 -0.75 -3.65 25.48
C ILE A 31 -0.67 -3.59 23.94
N HIS A 32 0.29 -2.84 23.39
CA HIS A 32 0.39 -2.58 21.95
C HIS A 32 1.36 -3.51 21.22
N CYS A 33 2.48 -3.87 21.85
CA CYS A 33 3.52 -4.70 21.23
C CYS A 33 3.84 -5.98 22.01
N GLY A 34 3.25 -6.20 23.19
CA GLY A 34 3.51 -7.36 24.03
C GLY A 34 4.90 -7.40 24.70
N GLY A 35 5.71 -6.35 24.55
CA GLY A 35 7.05 -6.28 25.14
C GLY A 35 7.05 -5.90 26.62
N GLU A 36 8.14 -6.21 27.33
CA GLU A 36 8.35 -5.92 28.76
C GLU A 36 8.66 -4.43 29.01
N HIS A 37 7.66 -3.58 28.82
CA HIS A 37 7.71 -2.17 29.19
C HIS A 37 6.29 -1.61 29.34
N LEU A 38 6.16 -0.45 30.00
CA LEU A 38 4.88 0.24 30.11
C LEU A 38 4.33 0.63 28.73
N SER A 39 3.01 0.64 28.60
CA SER A 39 2.32 0.82 27.32
C SER A 39 2.57 2.15 26.60
N ASN A 40 3.06 3.19 27.30
CA ASN A 40 3.29 4.53 26.73
C ASN A 40 4.79 4.93 26.67
N VAL A 41 5.70 3.97 26.81
CA VAL A 41 7.14 4.25 26.79
C VAL A 41 7.59 4.57 25.36
N VAL A 42 8.50 5.53 25.23
CA VAL A 42 9.05 6.02 23.94
C VAL A 42 9.84 4.94 23.20
N SER A 43 10.32 3.91 23.90
CA SER A 43 10.97 2.74 23.32
C SER A 43 10.02 1.77 22.62
N CYS A 44 8.70 1.86 22.88
CA CYS A 44 7.72 1.00 22.23
C CYS A 44 7.66 1.30 20.72
N PRO A 45 7.94 0.32 19.84
CA PRO A 45 7.92 0.52 18.39
C PRO A 45 6.55 1.02 17.88
N VAL A 46 5.46 0.49 18.43
CA VAL A 46 4.08 0.83 18.04
C VAL A 46 3.73 2.24 18.47
N VAL A 47 4.05 2.64 19.70
CA VAL A 47 3.83 4.02 20.19
C VAL A 47 4.71 5.00 19.43
N LYS A 48 5.95 4.65 19.12
CA LYS A 48 6.87 5.47 18.32
C LYS A 48 6.32 5.72 16.92
N GLN A 49 5.82 4.68 16.25
CA GLN A 49 5.18 4.81 14.94
C GLN A 49 3.90 5.65 15.01
N TYR A 50 3.06 5.42 16.03
CA TYR A 50 1.83 6.18 16.23
C TYR A 50 2.11 7.68 16.46
N ARG A 51 3.06 8.01 17.34
CA ARG A 51 3.51 9.39 17.56
C ARG A 51 4.10 10.00 16.29
N ALA A 52 4.96 9.27 15.57
CA ALA A 52 5.53 9.76 14.32
C ALA A 52 4.46 10.03 13.25
N ALA A 53 3.42 9.20 13.16
CA ALA A 53 2.29 9.42 12.25
C ALA A 53 1.48 10.67 12.63
N LEU A 54 1.24 10.91 13.93
CA LEU A 54 0.60 12.13 14.42
C LEU A 54 1.45 13.38 14.11
N THR A 55 2.75 13.33 14.37
CA THR A 55 3.66 14.46 14.09
C THR A 55 3.81 14.71 12.58
N LYS A 56 3.84 13.66 11.74
CA LYS A 56 3.90 13.79 10.27
C LYS A 56 2.69 14.55 9.72
N LYS A 57 1.48 14.31 10.27
CA LYS A 57 0.28 15.07 9.89
C LYS A 57 0.40 16.55 10.25
N LEU A 58 0.98 16.88 11.41
CA LEU A 58 1.21 18.28 11.81
C LEU A 58 2.27 18.97 10.94
N LEU A 59 3.37 18.28 10.62
CA LEU A 59 4.44 18.83 9.79
C LEU A 59 4.03 19.03 8.32
N LEU A 60 3.13 18.19 7.80
CA LEU A 60 2.57 18.38 6.46
C LEU A 60 1.66 19.62 6.39
N VAL A 61 0.91 19.94 7.45
CA VAL A 61 0.08 21.16 7.52
C VAL A 61 0.94 22.43 7.54
N THR A 62 2.11 22.40 8.18
CA THR A 62 3.05 23.55 8.18
C THR A 62 3.81 23.74 6.87
N ASN A 63 4.03 22.68 6.08
CA ASN A 63 4.78 22.77 4.82
C ASN A 63 3.95 23.30 3.63
N TYR A 64 2.62 23.37 3.73
CA TYR A 64 1.77 23.99 2.70
C TYR A 64 1.63 25.52 2.82
N ASN A 65 2.19 26.15 3.87
CA ASN A 65 2.13 27.61 4.08
C ASN A 65 3.48 28.33 3.90
N SER A 66 4.49 27.67 3.31
CA SER A 66 5.80 28.29 3.06
C SER A 66 5.91 28.84 1.63
N THR A 67 5.04 29.80 1.30
CA THR A 67 5.27 30.79 0.25
C THR A 67 5.04 32.18 0.87
N SER A 68 6.16 32.89 1.12
CA SER A 68 6.25 34.37 1.19
C SER A 68 5.42 35.00 0.06
N THR A 69 4.64 36.07 0.19
CA THR A 69 4.69 37.34 0.95
C THR A 69 3.24 37.84 1.11
N VAL A 70 2.80 38.52 2.19
CA VAL A 70 2.85 39.98 2.41
C VAL A 70 2.70 40.22 3.92
N ASN A 71 3.80 40.50 4.61
CA ASN A 71 3.75 41.21 5.88
C ASN A 71 3.92 42.69 5.57
N CYS A 72 2.80 43.40 5.53
CA CYS A 72 2.76 44.85 5.40
C CYS A 72 3.08 45.51 6.75
N TYR A 73 4.30 46.06 6.80
CA TYR A 73 4.76 47.24 7.53
C TYR A 73 5.09 47.16 9.04
N LYS A 74 6.37 47.46 9.32
CA LYS A 74 6.90 48.11 10.53
C LYS A 74 6.93 49.63 10.33
N TYR A 75 6.59 50.42 11.36
CA TYR A 75 7.18 51.72 11.76
C TYR A 75 6.57 52.08 13.15
N ASP A 76 7.32 52.03 14.26
CA ASP A 76 8.24 53.01 14.90
C ASP A 76 7.56 54.09 15.77
N SER A 77 8.04 54.19 17.02
CA SER A 77 7.81 55.28 18.00
C SER A 77 8.11 56.66 17.38
N VAL A 78 7.45 57.79 17.65
CA VAL A 78 7.25 58.52 18.93
C VAL A 78 6.29 59.72 18.68
N GLN A 79 5.43 60.11 19.64
CA GLN A 79 5.20 61.51 20.13
C GLN A 79 3.95 61.61 21.05
N PHE A 80 4.17 61.91 22.34
CA PHE A 80 3.26 62.69 23.21
C PHE A 80 3.54 64.20 22.97
N PRO A 81 2.73 65.24 23.34
CA PRO A 81 1.82 65.32 24.52
C PRO A 81 0.54 66.22 24.38
N GLN A 82 -0.47 66.10 25.27
CA GLN A 82 -1.02 67.10 26.25
C GLN A 82 -2.55 67.21 26.10
N LEU A 83 -3.41 67.50 27.09
CA LEU A 83 -3.39 67.70 28.54
C LEU A 83 -4.86 67.61 29.02
N ASN A 84 -5.04 67.18 30.28
CA ASN A 84 -6.05 67.55 31.30
C ASN A 84 -7.41 68.12 30.82
N SER A 85 -8.56 67.69 31.36
CA SER A 85 -8.97 68.04 32.72
C SER A 85 -10.32 67.40 33.08
N SER A 86 -10.50 67.05 34.36
CA SER A 86 -11.79 67.05 35.09
C SER A 86 -12.80 65.95 34.70
N LEU A 87 -13.37 65.12 35.58
CA LEU A 87 -13.45 65.09 37.03
C LEU A 87 -13.50 63.63 37.47
N ASN A 88 -12.79 63.28 38.54
CA ASN A 88 -13.40 62.40 39.53
C ASN A 88 -14.23 63.29 40.46
N PRO A 89 -15.40 62.82 40.90
CA PRO A 89 -15.42 62.40 42.28
C PRO A 89 -16.08 61.03 42.46
N SER A 90 -15.34 60.19 43.18
CA SER A 90 -15.85 59.41 44.30
C SER A 90 -16.69 58.16 44.01
N THR A 91 -16.07 57.03 44.37
CA THR A 91 -16.73 55.88 45.01
C THR A 91 -17.89 55.24 44.25
N ALA A 92 -17.56 54.48 43.21
CA ALA A 92 -18.34 53.32 42.81
C ALA A 92 -17.41 52.11 42.70
N GLY A 93 -17.10 51.52 43.85
CA GLY A 93 -16.56 50.17 43.94
C GLY A 93 -17.62 49.15 43.51
N SER A 94 -18.00 49.19 42.24
CA SER A 94 -18.64 48.08 41.56
C SER A 94 -18.20 48.18 40.11
N HIS A 95 -17.13 47.45 39.76
CA HIS A 95 -17.01 46.94 38.39
C HIS A 95 -18.41 46.48 37.98
N ASN A 96 -18.97 47.04 36.92
CA ASN A 96 -20.35 46.80 36.56
C ASN A 96 -20.45 45.34 36.08
N ILE A 97 -20.70 44.42 37.02
CA ILE A 97 -20.61 42.95 36.83
C ILE A 97 -21.46 42.54 35.63
N ILE A 98 -22.59 43.20 35.45
CA ILE A 98 -23.49 43.02 34.31
C ILE A 98 -22.77 43.32 32.99
N LEU A 99 -22.05 44.44 32.90
CA LEU A 99 -21.29 44.82 31.71
C LEU A 99 -20.16 43.81 31.40
N SER A 100 -19.48 43.29 32.43
CA SER A 100 -18.45 42.26 32.25
C SER A 100 -19.04 40.93 31.74
N LYS A 101 -20.20 40.52 32.24
CA LYS A 101 -20.91 39.33 31.78
C LYS A 101 -21.46 39.48 30.36
N LEU A 102 -21.91 40.68 29.99
CA LEU A 102 -22.33 40.99 28.62
C LEU A 102 -21.16 40.93 27.63
N ASN A 103 -20.00 41.45 28.00
CA ASN A 103 -18.79 41.33 27.19
C ASN A 103 -18.33 39.87 27.07
N GLU A 104 -18.36 39.10 28.15
CA GLU A 104 -18.04 37.67 28.13
C GLU A 104 -19.01 36.89 27.23
N LEU A 105 -20.31 37.20 27.30
CA LEU A 105 -21.33 36.61 26.44
C LEU A 105 -21.08 36.93 24.96
N ALA A 106 -20.79 38.19 24.63
CA ALA A 106 -20.47 38.60 23.27
C ALA A 106 -19.24 37.85 22.73
N THR A 107 -18.20 37.74 23.55
CA THR A 107 -16.98 37.00 23.19
C THR A 107 -17.25 35.50 22.99
N ASN A 108 -18.13 34.91 23.80
CA ASN A 108 -18.52 33.51 23.67
C ASN A 108 -19.40 33.26 22.46
N MET A 109 -20.29 34.19 22.11
CA MET A 109 -21.07 34.14 20.86
C MET A 109 -20.17 34.20 19.63
N GLU A 110 -19.16 35.06 19.65
CA GLU A 110 -18.19 35.19 18.55
C GLU A 110 -17.40 33.89 18.36
N LYS A 111 -16.88 33.31 19.46
CA LYS A 111 -16.23 32.00 19.44
C LYS A 111 -17.15 30.87 18.94
N LEU A 112 -18.42 30.91 19.33
CA LEU A 112 -19.40 29.90 18.92
C LEU A 112 -19.68 30.01 17.41
N ASN A 113 -19.79 31.23 16.89
CA ASN A 113 -19.94 31.49 15.46
C ASN A 113 -18.73 31.01 14.65
N ASP A 114 -17.51 31.28 15.13
CA ASP A 114 -16.27 30.78 14.51
C ASP A 114 -16.22 29.25 14.49
N ASN A 115 -16.65 28.60 15.57
CA ASN A 115 -16.70 27.15 15.65
C ASN A 115 -17.74 26.56 14.70
N ILE A 116 -18.92 27.18 14.59
CA ILE A 116 -19.94 26.79 13.61
C ILE A 116 -19.37 26.89 12.20
N PHE A 117 -18.73 28.00 11.86
CA PHE A 117 -18.12 28.18 10.54
C PHE A 117 -17.07 27.10 10.22
N LYS A 118 -16.19 26.81 11.18
CA LYS A 118 -15.18 25.74 11.03
C LYS A 118 -15.82 24.36 10.84
N ILE A 119 -16.89 24.06 11.57
CA ILE A 119 -17.63 22.80 11.45
C ILE A 119 -18.27 22.70 10.07
N THR A 120 -18.94 23.75 9.59
CA THR A 120 -19.55 23.79 8.26
C THR A 120 -18.50 23.55 7.17
N LEU A 121 -17.38 24.26 7.22
CA LEU A 121 -16.28 24.08 6.26
C LEU A 121 -15.67 22.66 6.33
N CYS A 122 -15.58 22.08 7.53
CA CYS A 122 -15.08 20.71 7.70
C CYS A 122 -16.06 19.69 7.12
N ASN A 123 -17.37 19.92 7.28
CA ASN A 123 -18.40 19.03 6.73
C ASN A 123 -18.39 19.05 5.20
N GLU A 124 -18.29 20.22 4.57
CA GLU A 124 -18.18 20.33 3.11
C GLU A 124 -16.96 19.58 2.55
N LYS A 125 -15.81 19.67 3.22
CA LYS A 125 -14.60 18.93 2.83
C LYS A 125 -14.80 17.41 2.99
N PHE A 126 -15.48 16.99 4.04
CA PHE A 126 -15.79 15.58 4.26
C PHE A 126 -16.73 15.04 3.19
N GLU A 127 -17.79 15.77 2.83
CA GLU A 127 -18.71 15.37 1.76
C GLU A 127 -17.98 15.24 0.41
N LYS A 128 -17.11 16.21 0.09
CA LYS A 128 -16.27 16.13 -1.11
C LYS A 128 -15.37 14.91 -1.08
N PHE A 129 -14.70 14.65 0.03
CA PHE A 129 -13.86 13.47 0.19
C PHE A 129 -14.64 12.17 0.00
N MET A 130 -15.84 12.06 0.58
CA MET A 130 -16.69 10.88 0.42
C MET A 130 -17.08 10.67 -1.04
N LYS A 131 -17.41 11.74 -1.77
CA LYS A 131 -17.71 11.66 -3.20
C LYS A 131 -16.50 11.20 -4.01
N ASP A 132 -15.34 11.82 -3.81
CA ASP A 132 -14.11 11.46 -4.51
C ASP A 132 -13.73 10.00 -4.22
N LYS A 133 -13.94 9.53 -2.98
CA LYS A 133 -13.67 8.15 -2.59
C LYS A 133 -14.61 7.16 -3.28
N ILE A 134 -15.92 7.46 -3.34
CA ILE A 134 -16.90 6.65 -4.06
C ILE A 134 -16.55 6.55 -5.55
N ASP A 135 -16.17 7.66 -6.18
CA ASP A 135 -15.83 7.66 -7.59
C ASP A 135 -14.52 6.91 -7.87
N SER A 136 -13.52 7.04 -7.00
CA SER A 136 -12.30 6.23 -7.05
C SER A 136 -12.60 4.73 -6.90
N ASP A 137 -13.49 4.34 -5.99
CA ASP A 137 -13.82 2.94 -5.77
C ASP A 137 -14.56 2.35 -6.98
N LYS A 138 -15.38 3.14 -7.70
CA LYS A 138 -16.00 2.70 -8.97
C LYS A 138 -14.96 2.43 -10.05
N ILE A 139 -13.96 3.30 -10.20
CA ILE A 139 -12.87 3.10 -11.18
C ILE A 139 -12.12 1.81 -10.87
N ILE A 140 -11.74 1.60 -9.61
CA ILE A 140 -11.04 0.38 -9.17
C ILE A 140 -11.90 -0.87 -9.47
N GLN A 141 -13.21 -0.83 -9.22
CA GLN A 141 -14.09 -1.95 -9.54
C GLN A 141 -14.14 -2.24 -11.04
N GLN A 142 -14.15 -1.22 -11.90
CA GLN A 142 -14.11 -1.40 -13.36
C GLN A 142 -12.77 -2.00 -13.82
N GLU A 143 -11.65 -1.54 -13.28
CA GLU A 143 -10.35 -2.13 -13.61
C GLU A 143 -10.26 -3.61 -13.18
N ILE A 144 -10.79 -3.95 -12.00
CA ILE A 144 -10.84 -5.33 -11.51
C ILE A 144 -11.69 -6.22 -12.43
N THR A 145 -12.81 -5.73 -12.97
CA THR A 145 -13.64 -6.55 -13.88
C THR A 145 -12.95 -6.79 -15.21
N VAL A 146 -12.24 -5.80 -15.75
CA VAL A 146 -11.43 -5.94 -16.97
C VAL A 146 -10.29 -6.95 -16.74
N LEU A 147 -9.56 -6.84 -15.63
CA LEU A 147 -8.50 -7.78 -15.28
C LEU A 147 -9.02 -9.22 -15.17
N LYS A 148 -10.16 -9.42 -14.50
CA LYS A 148 -10.80 -10.75 -14.40
C LYS A 148 -11.22 -11.31 -15.76
N HIS A 149 -11.63 -10.47 -16.70
CA HIS A 149 -11.96 -10.91 -18.05
C HIS A 149 -10.72 -11.34 -18.82
N ASN A 150 -9.65 -10.54 -18.76
CA ASN A 150 -8.39 -10.83 -19.42
C ASN A 150 -7.71 -12.09 -18.87
N ASP A 151 -7.77 -12.30 -17.56
CA ASP A 151 -7.24 -13.50 -16.89
C ASP A 151 -7.89 -14.78 -17.42
N LYS A 152 -9.23 -14.80 -17.53
CA LYS A 152 -9.97 -15.92 -18.15
C LYS A 152 -9.58 -16.15 -19.60
N ALA A 153 -9.39 -15.09 -20.38
CA ALA A 153 -8.98 -15.21 -21.77
C ALA A 153 -7.57 -15.80 -21.91
N LEU A 154 -6.65 -15.41 -21.01
CA LEU A 154 -5.29 -15.96 -20.94
C LEU A 154 -5.30 -17.45 -20.58
N GLU A 155 -6.13 -17.85 -19.60
CA GLU A 155 -6.28 -19.25 -19.20
C GLU A 155 -6.73 -20.12 -20.38
N VAL A 156 -7.74 -19.67 -21.15
CA VAL A 156 -8.21 -20.37 -22.36
C VAL A 156 -7.10 -20.47 -23.41
N ASN A 157 -6.38 -19.38 -23.65
CA ASN A 157 -5.27 -19.37 -24.62
C ASN A 157 -4.15 -20.31 -24.20
N GLN A 158 -3.79 -20.35 -22.91
CA GLN A 158 -2.76 -21.24 -22.38
C GLN A 158 -3.11 -22.71 -22.65
N VAL A 159 -4.33 -23.13 -22.32
CA VAL A 159 -4.81 -24.50 -22.59
C VAL A 159 -4.75 -24.82 -24.08
N GLN A 160 -5.15 -23.88 -24.95
CA GLN A 160 -5.10 -24.09 -26.40
C GLN A 160 -3.66 -24.24 -26.91
N HIS A 161 -2.71 -23.45 -26.39
CA HIS A 161 -1.31 -23.54 -26.75
C HIS A 161 -0.68 -24.85 -26.28
N GLU A 162 -1.00 -25.31 -25.06
CA GLU A 162 -0.52 -26.58 -24.54
C GLU A 162 -0.99 -27.76 -25.40
N LEU A 163 -2.26 -27.75 -25.84
CA LEU A 163 -2.79 -28.76 -26.77
C LEU A 163 -2.07 -28.74 -28.12
N LYS A 164 -1.78 -27.55 -28.67
CA LYS A 164 -1.02 -27.42 -29.93
C LYS A 164 0.40 -27.97 -29.78
N LEU A 165 1.11 -27.61 -28.71
CA LEU A 165 2.45 -28.11 -28.42
C LEU A 165 2.46 -29.64 -28.32
N LYS A 166 1.55 -30.21 -27.53
CA LYS A 166 1.42 -31.66 -27.39
C LYS A 166 1.11 -32.36 -28.72
N ARG A 167 0.35 -31.72 -29.61
CA ARG A 167 0.11 -32.23 -30.96
C ARG A 167 1.38 -32.22 -31.80
N TYR A 168 2.13 -31.12 -31.79
CA TYR A 168 3.40 -31.02 -32.52
C TYR A 168 4.44 -32.01 -32.02
N GLU A 169 4.59 -32.15 -30.71
CA GLU A 169 5.45 -33.16 -30.09
C GLU A 169 5.07 -34.57 -30.54
N ASN A 170 3.77 -34.91 -30.54
CA ASN A 170 3.32 -36.21 -31.03
C ASN A 170 3.67 -36.43 -32.50
N ILE A 171 3.47 -35.43 -33.38
CA ILE A 171 3.83 -35.56 -34.80
C ILE A 171 5.33 -35.75 -34.96
N LEU A 172 6.14 -34.94 -34.27
CA LEU A 172 7.59 -35.01 -34.34
C LEU A 172 8.12 -36.37 -33.87
N VAL A 173 7.69 -36.81 -32.69
CA VAL A 173 8.21 -38.03 -32.05
C VAL A 173 7.63 -39.31 -32.67
N LYS A 174 6.35 -39.34 -33.03
CA LYS A 174 5.69 -40.58 -33.50
C LYS A 174 5.69 -40.75 -35.01
N LEU A 175 5.86 -39.67 -35.77
CA LEU A 175 5.85 -39.74 -37.23
C LEU A 175 7.21 -39.37 -37.83
N LEU A 176 7.67 -38.13 -37.60
CA LEU A 176 8.86 -37.62 -38.29
C LEU A 176 10.14 -38.36 -37.88
N MET A 177 10.35 -38.62 -36.59
CA MET A 177 11.53 -39.35 -36.12
C MET A 177 11.60 -40.79 -36.67
N PRO A 178 10.53 -41.62 -36.59
CA PRO A 178 10.52 -42.94 -37.22
C PRO A 178 10.71 -42.90 -38.74
N MET A 179 10.11 -41.93 -39.44
CA MET A 179 10.31 -41.78 -40.88
C MET A 179 11.76 -41.48 -41.24
N LEU A 180 12.41 -40.57 -40.49
CA LEU A 180 13.83 -40.27 -40.67
C LEU A 180 14.71 -41.49 -40.41
N ASP A 181 14.36 -42.33 -39.43
CA ASP A 181 15.07 -43.58 -39.15
C ASP A 181 14.98 -44.56 -40.32
N GLU A 182 13.79 -44.75 -40.88
CA GLU A 182 13.60 -45.63 -42.04
C GLU A 182 14.30 -45.10 -43.29
N MET A 183 14.21 -43.79 -43.56
CA MET A 183 14.94 -43.17 -44.67
C MET A 183 16.44 -43.33 -44.52
N SER A 184 16.97 -43.16 -43.31
CA SER A 184 18.40 -43.35 -43.04
C SER A 184 18.84 -44.79 -43.32
N LYS A 185 18.04 -45.79 -42.93
CA LYS A 185 18.30 -47.20 -43.25
C LYS A 185 18.36 -47.44 -44.76
N VAL A 186 17.39 -46.91 -45.51
CA VAL A 186 17.34 -47.05 -46.98
C VAL A 186 18.56 -46.43 -47.64
N VAL A 187 18.91 -45.20 -47.25
CA VAL A 187 20.08 -44.51 -47.80
C VAL A 187 21.37 -45.28 -47.49
N LEU A 188 21.51 -45.81 -46.27
CA LEU A 188 22.67 -46.62 -45.89
C LEU A 188 22.75 -47.95 -46.66
N LEU A 189 21.60 -48.58 -46.96
CA LEU A 189 21.58 -49.78 -47.81
C LEU A 189 22.06 -49.47 -49.23
N LEU A 190 21.62 -48.33 -49.80
CA LEU A 190 22.02 -47.88 -51.14
C LEU A 190 23.47 -47.36 -51.20
N ASN A 191 24.10 -47.09 -50.05
CA ASN A 191 25.45 -46.54 -49.95
C ASN A 191 26.55 -47.62 -50.11
N HIS A 192 26.35 -48.62 -50.95
CA HIS A 192 27.36 -49.67 -51.20
C HIS A 192 27.56 -49.87 -52.70
N ASP A 193 28.81 -50.12 -53.11
CA ASP A 193 29.13 -50.53 -54.47
C ASP A 193 28.76 -52.01 -54.72
N GLN A 194 28.90 -52.47 -55.96
CA GLN A 194 28.67 -53.87 -56.35
C GLN A 194 29.55 -54.90 -55.61
N HIS A 195 30.57 -54.45 -54.88
CA HIS A 195 31.47 -55.27 -54.06
C HIS A 195 31.20 -55.11 -52.56
N GLY A 196 30.13 -54.41 -52.17
CA GLY A 196 29.74 -54.19 -50.78
C GLY A 196 30.60 -53.17 -50.04
N ARG A 197 31.37 -52.33 -50.74
CA ARG A 197 32.18 -51.26 -50.12
C ARG A 197 31.35 -49.98 -50.01
N PRO A 198 31.46 -49.24 -48.90
CA PRO A 198 30.70 -48.01 -48.73
C PRO A 198 31.13 -46.93 -49.74
N LEU A 199 30.16 -46.30 -50.42
CA LEU A 199 30.42 -45.20 -51.36
C LEU A 199 30.83 -43.92 -50.62
N ASP A 200 30.16 -43.63 -49.50
CA ASP A 200 30.55 -42.61 -48.54
C ASP A 200 30.71 -43.24 -47.13
N PRO A 201 31.95 -43.43 -46.65
CA PRO A 201 32.23 -43.99 -45.33
C PRO A 201 31.73 -43.13 -44.15
N GLY A 202 31.58 -41.82 -44.33
CA GLY A 202 31.18 -40.88 -43.29
C GLY A 202 29.67 -40.71 -43.16
N LEU A 203 28.90 -41.19 -44.14
CA LEU A 203 27.46 -40.98 -44.26
C LEU A 203 26.69 -41.44 -43.02
N LYS A 204 27.03 -42.61 -42.48
CA LYS A 204 26.40 -43.17 -41.27
C LYS A 204 26.59 -42.27 -40.06
N THR A 205 27.83 -41.83 -39.83
CA THR A 205 28.16 -40.94 -38.72
C THR A 205 27.45 -39.60 -38.86
N ASN A 206 27.34 -39.05 -40.07
CA ASN A 206 26.61 -37.81 -40.32
C ASN A 206 25.11 -37.94 -39.99
N PHE A 207 24.46 -39.04 -40.38
CA PHE A 207 23.06 -39.30 -40.01
C PHE A 207 22.88 -39.44 -38.49
N GLU A 208 23.79 -40.12 -37.80
CA GLU A 208 23.77 -40.25 -36.34
C GLU A 208 23.93 -38.90 -35.62
N ILE A 209 24.82 -38.02 -36.13
CA ILE A 209 24.99 -36.67 -35.61
C ILE A 209 23.72 -35.84 -35.81
N ILE A 210 23.13 -35.84 -37.01
CA ILE A 210 21.91 -35.08 -37.31
C ILE A 210 20.74 -35.57 -36.45
N ARG A 211 20.59 -36.90 -36.31
CA ARG A 211 19.58 -37.52 -35.46
C ARG A 211 19.74 -37.09 -34.00
N THR A 212 20.97 -37.09 -33.49
CA THR A 212 21.26 -36.71 -32.10
C THR A 212 20.97 -35.23 -31.87
N LYS A 213 21.33 -34.35 -32.82
CA LYS A 213 21.00 -32.92 -32.76
C LYS A 213 19.49 -32.67 -32.75
N LEU A 214 18.74 -33.36 -33.62
CA LEU A 214 17.27 -33.27 -33.64
C LEU A 214 16.65 -33.74 -32.33
N LYS A 215 17.15 -34.84 -31.76
CA LYS A 215 16.65 -35.36 -30.48
C LYS A 215 16.93 -34.40 -29.31
N LEU A 216 18.13 -33.83 -29.24
CA LEU A 216 18.48 -32.84 -28.21
C LEU A 216 17.64 -31.56 -28.33
N ALA A 217 17.40 -31.10 -29.56
CA ALA A 217 16.53 -29.96 -29.82
C ALA A 217 15.07 -30.23 -29.39
N LEU A 218 14.55 -31.45 -29.59
CA LEU A 218 13.22 -31.85 -29.12
C LEU A 218 13.13 -31.95 -27.59
N GLU A 219 14.24 -32.27 -26.92
CA GLU A 219 14.33 -32.32 -25.45
C GLU A 219 14.59 -30.94 -24.83
N GLY A 220 14.67 -29.87 -25.63
CA GLY A 220 14.94 -28.50 -25.16
C GLY A 220 16.34 -28.32 -24.57
N LYS A 221 17.29 -29.19 -24.93
CA LYS A 221 18.69 -29.11 -24.47
C LYS A 221 19.51 -28.39 -25.53
N ASP A 222 20.12 -27.28 -25.14
CA ASP A 222 21.02 -26.53 -26.02
C ASP A 222 22.22 -27.38 -26.43
N LEU A 223 22.50 -27.38 -27.74
CA LEU A 223 23.71 -27.90 -28.36
C LEU A 223 24.83 -26.86 -28.26
N SER A 224 25.18 -26.48 -27.04
CA SER A 224 26.35 -25.65 -26.73
C SER A 224 27.51 -26.51 -26.24
#